data_AF-A0A0T1WP94-F1
#
_entry.id   AF-A0A0T1WP94-F1
#
_cell.length_a   1.000
_cell.length_b   1.000
_cell.length_c   1.000
_cell.angle_alpha   90.00
_cell.angle_beta   90.00
_cell.angle_gamma   90.00
#
_symmetry.space_group_name_H-M   'P 1'
#
loop_
_entity.id
_entity.type
_entity.pdbx_description
1 polymer ?
#
loop_
_entity_poly.entity_id
_entity_poly.type
_entity_poly.pdbx_seq_one_letter_code
_entity_poly.pdbx_strand_id
1 'polypeptide(L)'
;MEKKTQPFKLALPARSLTYPKANVFIEAPAKIGAHLSMNGFIGAYTYIRTGASIGGHTKSIGRYCSIAPGVRVGDGHHPLDWLSSHPFQRGDAFWFTDEPEKAQPLKFPPKRRIVIGNDVWIGAAALVMPGVRVGDGAVLAAGCVVTKDVPPYAIVAGVPARILRYRFEPAIIERLHAAQWWRYTASSLAGLPFKDIERALTELEARKRSDRLRRIDADLYHVTRRSSAIVTDPSERRRILDEFAAHCDLTASGNRPLPQQALHATRRLGRIVGKLLP
;
A
#
# COMPACT_ATOMS: atom_id res chain seq x y z
N MET A 1 1.86 -25.26 -27.68
CA MET A 1 2.87 -24.56 -26.84
C MET A 1 2.23 -24.21 -25.51
N GLU A 2 2.39 -25.05 -24.49
CA GLU A 2 2.10 -24.64 -23.12
C GLU A 2 3.05 -23.49 -22.77
N LYS A 3 2.50 -22.29 -22.58
CA LYS A 3 3.25 -21.24 -21.89
C LYS A 3 3.55 -21.80 -20.51
N LYS A 4 4.79 -22.23 -20.27
CA LYS A 4 5.32 -22.47 -18.92
C LYS A 4 5.16 -21.15 -18.17
N THR A 5 4.04 -20.97 -17.48
CA THR A 5 3.86 -19.92 -16.48
C THR A 5 4.95 -20.20 -15.45
N GLN A 6 6.05 -19.47 -15.52
CA GLN A 6 7.04 -19.52 -14.44
C GLN A 6 6.27 -19.28 -13.14
N PRO A 7 6.44 -20.12 -12.11
CA PRO A 7 5.78 -19.91 -10.83
C PRO A 7 6.11 -18.48 -10.41
N PHE A 8 5.08 -17.76 -10.04
CA PHE A 8 5.12 -16.34 -9.70
C PHE A 8 5.90 -16.25 -8.36
N LYS A 9 7.24 -16.35 -8.45
CA LYS A 9 8.18 -16.26 -7.32
C LYS A 9 8.48 -14.79 -7.03
N LEU A 10 9.05 -14.51 -5.87
CA LEU A 10 9.55 -13.17 -5.57
C LEU A 10 10.58 -12.75 -6.62
N ALA A 11 10.30 -11.65 -7.34
CA ALA A 11 11.21 -11.07 -8.31
C ALA A 11 11.75 -9.73 -7.79
N LEU A 12 13.07 -9.68 -7.55
CA LEU A 12 13.83 -8.51 -7.11
C LEU A 12 14.94 -8.21 -8.13
N PRO A 13 14.91 -7.08 -8.87
CA PRO A 13 16.05 -6.64 -9.67
C PRO A 13 17.21 -6.19 -8.77
N ALA A 14 18.44 -6.40 -9.23
CA ALA A 14 19.69 -6.20 -8.48
C ALA A 14 19.89 -4.78 -7.88
N ARG A 15 19.16 -3.77 -8.36
CA ARG A 15 19.26 -2.38 -7.88
C ARG A 15 18.22 -1.98 -6.82
N SER A 16 17.34 -2.90 -6.41
CA SER A 16 16.18 -2.63 -5.53
C SER A 16 16.54 -2.37 -4.06
N LEU A 17 17.80 -2.55 -3.68
CA LEU A 17 18.27 -2.50 -2.30
C LEU A 17 19.42 -1.51 -2.18
N THR A 18 19.09 -0.22 -2.17
CA THR A 18 20.09 0.87 -2.15
C THR A 18 20.23 1.52 -0.77
N TYR A 19 19.47 1.09 0.26
CA TYR A 19 19.62 1.60 1.63
C TYR A 19 20.19 0.56 2.61
N PRO A 20 21.20 0.90 3.45
CA PRO A 20 21.89 -0.06 4.34
C PRO A 20 21.01 -0.75 5.39
N LYS A 21 19.83 -0.19 5.69
CA LYS A 21 19.01 -0.58 6.85
C LYS A 21 17.64 -1.18 6.49
N ALA A 22 17.34 -1.43 5.21
CA ALA A 22 16.06 -2.00 4.81
C ALA A 22 15.90 -3.42 5.37
N ASN A 23 14.78 -3.67 6.05
CA ASN A 23 14.39 -4.95 6.63
C ASN A 23 12.92 -5.23 6.28
N VAL A 24 12.69 -5.94 5.18
CA VAL A 24 11.36 -6.10 4.58
C VAL A 24 10.99 -7.57 4.51
N PHE A 25 9.78 -7.90 4.94
CA PHE A 25 9.19 -9.20 4.71
C PHE A 25 8.20 -9.12 3.55
N ILE A 26 8.30 -10.04 2.61
CA ILE A 26 7.52 -10.03 1.37
C ILE A 26 6.88 -11.39 1.18
N GLU A 27 5.54 -11.43 1.14
CA GLU A 27 4.83 -12.64 0.73
C GLU A 27 4.94 -12.79 -0.79
N ALA A 28 5.39 -13.95 -1.26
CA ALA A 28 5.24 -14.32 -2.66
C ALA A 28 3.78 -14.71 -2.95
N PRO A 29 3.33 -14.74 -4.21
CA PRO A 29 3.94 -14.12 -5.38
C PRO A 29 4.08 -12.60 -5.26
N ALA A 30 5.22 -12.02 -5.61
CA ALA A 30 5.35 -10.55 -5.67
C ALA A 30 6.42 -10.14 -6.68
N LYS A 31 6.26 -8.96 -7.29
CA LYS A 31 7.24 -8.39 -8.23
C LYS A 31 7.61 -6.98 -7.81
N ILE A 32 8.82 -6.78 -7.31
CA ILE A 32 9.21 -5.54 -6.66
C ILE A 32 10.38 -4.93 -7.42
N GLY A 33 10.12 -3.93 -8.25
CA GLY A 33 11.12 -3.16 -8.99
C GLY A 33 11.51 -1.84 -8.32
N ALA A 34 11.21 -1.66 -7.04
CA ALA A 34 11.38 -0.38 -6.34
C ALA A 34 12.68 -0.29 -5.54
N HIS A 35 13.11 0.94 -5.27
CA HIS A 35 14.02 1.20 -4.15
C HIS A 35 13.27 0.99 -2.83
N LEU A 36 13.77 0.09 -1.99
CA LEU A 36 13.23 -0.13 -0.65
C LEU A 36 14.19 0.38 0.42
N SER A 37 13.70 1.28 1.27
CA SER A 37 14.33 1.65 2.55
C SER A 37 13.41 1.41 3.76
N MET A 38 12.21 0.87 3.52
CA MET A 38 11.23 0.54 4.54
C MET A 38 11.66 -0.59 5.48
N ASN A 39 11.07 -0.59 6.67
CA ASN A 39 11.13 -1.70 7.63
C ASN A 39 9.72 -2.20 7.91
N GLY A 40 9.34 -3.32 7.31
CA GLY A 40 7.95 -3.76 7.35
C GLY A 40 7.57 -4.82 6.32
N PHE A 41 6.36 -4.72 5.80
CA PHE A 41 5.69 -5.82 5.10
C PHE A 41 5.16 -5.46 3.72
N ILE A 42 5.27 -6.38 2.76
CA ILE A 42 4.61 -6.30 1.46
C ILE A 42 3.83 -7.60 1.22
N GLY A 43 2.53 -7.49 0.99
CA GLY A 43 1.64 -8.62 0.81
C GLY A 43 1.73 -9.28 -0.57
N ALA A 44 1.24 -10.52 -0.63
CA ALA A 44 1.20 -11.34 -1.84
C ALA A 44 0.40 -10.67 -2.98
N TYR A 45 0.74 -11.04 -4.21
CA TYR A 45 0.25 -10.52 -5.47
C TYR A 45 0.48 -9.03 -5.72
N THR A 46 1.17 -8.33 -4.82
CA THR A 46 1.56 -6.94 -5.03
C THR A 46 2.70 -6.84 -6.03
N TYR A 47 2.57 -5.90 -6.97
CA TYR A 47 3.67 -5.49 -7.82
C TYR A 47 3.98 -4.00 -7.69
N ILE A 48 5.27 -3.69 -7.75
CA ILE A 48 5.79 -2.32 -7.72
C ILE A 48 6.71 -2.15 -8.92
N ARG A 49 6.39 -1.20 -9.78
CA ARG A 49 7.16 -0.97 -11.01
C ARG A 49 8.46 -0.20 -10.76
N THR A 50 9.38 -0.35 -11.70
CA THR A 50 10.70 0.29 -11.69
C THR A 50 10.61 1.81 -11.51
N GLY A 51 11.51 2.36 -10.69
CA GLY A 51 11.61 3.79 -10.41
C GLY A 51 10.74 4.28 -9.26
N ALA A 52 9.94 3.41 -8.63
CA ALA A 52 9.29 3.74 -7.37
C ALA A 52 10.29 3.71 -6.19
N SER A 53 10.02 4.50 -5.16
CA SER A 53 10.76 4.55 -3.89
C SER A 53 9.81 4.35 -2.73
N ILE A 54 10.06 3.31 -1.91
CA ILE A 54 9.30 3.03 -0.69
C ILE A 54 10.21 3.30 0.51
N GLY A 55 9.96 4.45 1.12
CA GLY A 55 10.72 5.08 2.20
C GLY A 55 10.57 4.42 3.56
N GLY A 56 11.54 4.70 4.44
CA GLY A 56 11.65 4.20 5.82
C GLY A 56 10.42 4.44 6.72
N HIS A 57 9.57 5.42 6.40
CA HIS A 57 8.34 5.68 7.14
C HIS A 57 7.17 4.77 6.74
N THR A 58 7.38 3.82 5.83
CA THR A 58 6.38 2.83 5.40
C THR A 58 6.42 1.60 6.30
N LYS A 59 5.26 1.21 6.85
CA LYS A 59 5.10 0.03 7.70
C LYS A 59 4.61 -1.19 6.94
N SER A 60 3.63 -1.01 6.07
CA SER A 60 3.05 -2.12 5.31
C SER A 60 2.41 -1.67 4.01
N ILE A 61 2.45 -2.57 3.04
CA ILE A 61 1.69 -2.55 1.81
C ILE A 61 0.93 -3.87 1.73
N GLY A 62 -0.39 -3.80 1.58
CA GLY A 62 -1.25 -4.98 1.55
C GLY A 62 -1.05 -5.86 0.32
N ARG A 63 -1.94 -6.83 0.18
CA ARG A 63 -1.97 -7.78 -0.94
C ARG A 63 -2.60 -7.16 -2.18
N TYR A 64 -2.32 -7.72 -3.36
CA TYR A 64 -2.93 -7.33 -4.63
C TYR A 64 -2.76 -5.85 -5.02
N CYS A 65 -1.75 -5.16 -4.48
CA CYS A 65 -1.54 -3.75 -4.82
C CYS A 65 -0.85 -3.59 -6.18
N SER A 66 -1.22 -2.52 -6.88
CA SER A 66 -0.66 -2.12 -8.18
C SER A 66 0.03 -0.77 -8.03
N ILE A 67 1.36 -0.75 -7.98
CA ILE A 67 2.13 0.48 -7.78
C ILE A 67 2.93 0.83 -9.03
N ALA A 68 2.60 1.97 -9.63
CA ALA A 68 3.16 2.43 -10.90
C ALA A 68 4.59 3.03 -10.77
N PRO A 69 5.28 3.30 -11.89
CA PRO A 69 6.61 3.90 -11.88
C PRO A 69 6.64 5.28 -11.22
N GLY A 70 7.76 5.63 -10.61
CA GLY A 70 8.00 6.98 -10.05
C GLY A 70 7.23 7.30 -8.77
N VAL A 71 6.40 6.38 -8.26
CA VAL A 71 5.69 6.54 -6.99
C VAL A 71 6.69 6.71 -5.84
N ARG A 72 6.44 7.66 -4.94
CA ARG A 72 7.23 7.87 -3.72
C ARG A 72 6.34 7.77 -2.49
N VAL A 73 6.77 6.98 -1.52
CA VAL A 73 6.01 6.74 -0.28
C VAL A 73 6.94 6.93 0.90
N GLY A 74 6.57 7.79 1.85
CA GLY A 74 7.23 7.81 3.16
C GLY A 74 8.68 8.31 3.16
N ASP A 75 9.00 9.27 2.30
CA ASP A 75 10.27 10.00 2.33
C ASP A 75 10.42 10.82 3.63
N GLY A 76 11.66 11.15 4.00
CA GLY A 76 12.00 11.78 5.27
C GLY A 76 11.42 13.19 5.45
N HIS A 77 11.28 13.61 6.71
CA HIS A 77 10.93 14.97 7.10
C HIS A 77 12.13 15.74 7.63
N HIS A 78 12.11 17.05 7.42
CA HIS A 78 13.07 17.99 7.99
C HIS A 78 12.37 18.88 9.02
N PRO A 79 13.06 19.25 10.12
CA PRO A 79 12.53 20.24 11.04
C PRO A 79 12.36 21.57 10.31
N LEU A 80 11.20 22.19 10.51
CA LEU A 80 10.85 23.50 9.94
C LEU A 80 10.88 24.63 10.98
N ASP A 81 11.06 24.26 12.23
CA ASP A 81 11.12 25.11 13.42
C ASP A 81 12.54 25.24 14.00
N TRP A 82 13.53 24.63 13.34
CA TRP A 82 14.95 24.77 13.68
C TRP A 82 15.56 25.95 12.92
N LEU A 83 16.74 26.42 13.39
CA LEU A 83 17.50 27.46 12.70
C LEU A 83 17.82 27.11 11.23
N SER A 84 17.98 25.83 10.91
CA SER A 84 18.13 25.33 9.54
C SER A 84 17.38 24.02 9.36
N SER A 85 16.82 23.82 8.17
CA SER A 85 16.29 22.52 7.74
C SER A 85 17.38 21.57 7.22
N HIS A 86 18.62 22.04 7.06
CA HIS A 86 19.73 21.17 6.66
C HIS A 86 20.05 20.17 7.78
N PRO A 87 20.44 18.92 7.49
CA PRO A 87 20.66 17.92 8.53
C PRO A 87 21.92 18.12 9.38
N PHE A 88 22.73 19.17 9.18
CA PHE A 88 24.10 19.21 9.75
C PHE A 88 24.14 19.29 11.28
N GLN A 89 23.05 19.73 11.90
CA GLN A 89 22.89 19.77 13.34
C GLN A 89 22.35 18.46 13.93
N ARG A 90 22.04 17.44 13.12
CA ARG A 90 21.39 16.21 13.58
C ARG A 90 22.42 15.16 13.97
N GLY A 91 22.12 14.33 14.98
CA GLY A 91 23.01 13.25 15.42
C GLY A 91 23.27 12.13 14.40
N ASP A 92 22.54 12.12 13.28
CA ASP A 92 22.76 11.21 12.15
C ASP A 92 23.56 11.86 11.00
N ALA A 93 24.06 13.08 11.18
CA ALA A 93 24.82 13.83 10.19
C ALA A 93 26.33 13.65 10.37
N PHE A 94 26.76 12.39 10.24
CA PHE A 94 28.12 11.87 10.46
C PHE A 94 29.24 12.47 9.57
N TRP A 95 28.95 13.54 8.83
CA TRP A 95 29.81 14.15 7.82
C TRP A 95 30.14 15.64 8.10
N PHE A 96 29.58 16.24 9.16
CA PHE A 96 29.77 17.67 9.46
C PHE A 96 30.43 17.97 10.81
N THR A 97 30.53 16.99 11.71
CA THR A 97 31.16 17.19 13.00
C THR A 97 31.74 15.89 13.54
N ASP A 98 32.96 15.97 14.09
CA ASP A 98 33.61 14.91 14.85
C ASP A 98 33.16 14.91 16.33
N GLU A 99 32.23 15.81 16.70
CA GLU A 99 31.67 16.00 18.04
C GLU A 99 30.17 15.60 18.06
N PRO A 100 29.84 14.29 17.92
CA PRO A 100 28.46 13.80 17.83
C PRO A 100 27.60 14.14 19.05
N GLU A 101 28.21 14.43 20.20
CA GLU A 101 27.55 14.88 21.43
C GLU A 101 26.92 16.26 21.32
N LYS A 102 27.39 17.11 20.39
CA LYS A 102 26.82 18.45 20.15
C LYS A 102 25.62 18.41 19.20
N ALA A 103 25.33 17.25 18.62
CA ALA A 103 24.26 17.10 17.68
C ALA A 103 22.90 17.10 18.37
N GLN A 104 21.94 17.81 17.78
CA GLN A 104 20.57 17.87 18.27
C GLN A 104 19.85 16.54 17.99
N PRO A 105 19.15 15.96 18.99
CA PRO A 105 18.41 14.73 18.80
C PRO A 105 17.21 14.96 17.88
N LEU A 106 17.05 14.11 16.87
CA LEU A 106 15.86 14.07 16.02
C LEU A 106 14.66 13.58 16.85
N LYS A 107 13.72 14.47 17.17
CA LYS A 107 12.49 14.15 17.94
C LYS A 107 11.21 14.12 17.10
N PHE A 108 11.28 13.82 15.80
CA PHE A 108 10.10 13.81 14.94
C PHE A 108 10.03 12.62 13.97
N PRO A 109 10.06 11.33 14.41
CA PRO A 109 9.42 10.32 13.58
C PRO A 109 7.97 10.75 13.36
N PRO A 110 7.39 10.58 12.16
CA PRO A 110 5.97 10.82 11.97
C PRO A 110 5.21 10.04 13.05
N LYS A 111 4.21 10.68 13.70
CA LYS A 111 3.46 10.11 14.82
C LYS A 111 2.93 8.70 14.51
N ARG A 112 2.78 8.39 13.22
CA ARG A 112 2.37 7.11 12.68
C ARG A 112 3.19 6.76 11.43
N ARG A 113 3.53 5.49 11.23
CA ARG A 113 4.08 5.00 9.95
C ARG A 113 2.96 4.81 8.92
N ILE A 114 3.30 4.88 7.64
CA ILE A 114 2.36 4.70 6.52
C ILE A 114 1.89 3.25 6.48
N VAL A 115 0.59 3.06 6.30
CA VAL A 115 -0.03 1.74 6.03
C VAL A 115 -0.85 1.88 4.75
N ILE A 116 -0.54 1.02 3.78
CA ILE A 116 -1.31 0.88 2.53
C ILE A 116 -2.07 -0.44 2.63
N GLY A 117 -3.39 -0.38 2.46
CA GLY A 117 -4.29 -1.53 2.47
C GLY A 117 -4.07 -2.47 1.29
N ASN A 118 -5.07 -3.31 1.05
CA ASN A 118 -5.11 -4.33 -0.01
C ASN A 118 -5.81 -3.77 -1.26
N ASP A 119 -5.55 -4.34 -2.44
CA ASP A 119 -6.18 -3.90 -3.71
C ASP A 119 -6.02 -2.40 -4.01
N VAL A 120 -4.94 -1.77 -3.52
CA VAL A 120 -4.70 -0.35 -3.76
C VAL A 120 -4.03 -0.17 -5.12
N TRP A 121 -4.55 0.77 -5.91
CA TRP A 121 -3.89 1.23 -7.12
C TRP A 121 -3.27 2.61 -6.90
N ILE A 122 -1.96 2.72 -7.14
CA ILE A 122 -1.22 3.97 -7.06
C ILE A 122 -0.67 4.33 -8.43
N GLY A 123 -1.20 5.41 -9.01
CA GLY A 123 -0.83 5.96 -10.30
C GLY A 123 0.59 6.51 -10.34
N ALA A 124 1.13 6.65 -11.55
CA ALA A 124 2.53 7.03 -11.75
C ALA A 124 2.86 8.37 -11.07
N ALA A 125 4.05 8.46 -10.48
CA ALA A 125 4.55 9.65 -9.81
C ALA A 125 3.68 10.23 -8.67
N ALA A 126 2.75 9.44 -8.10
CA ALA A 126 2.06 9.85 -6.89
C ALA A 126 3.02 9.90 -5.68
N LEU A 127 2.81 10.86 -4.79
CA LEU A 127 3.55 11.04 -3.55
C LEU A 127 2.62 10.80 -2.35
N VAL A 128 3.01 9.89 -1.46
CA VAL A 128 2.29 9.63 -0.20
C VAL A 128 3.13 10.12 0.97
N MET A 129 2.63 11.15 1.66
CA MET A 129 3.32 11.76 2.79
C MET A 129 3.36 10.81 4.01
N PRO A 130 4.40 10.90 4.85
CA PRO A 130 4.46 10.15 6.10
C PRO A 130 3.22 10.37 6.99
N GLY A 131 2.84 9.33 7.74
CA GLY A 131 1.65 9.36 8.62
C GLY A 131 0.34 8.93 7.97
N VAL A 132 0.25 8.89 6.65
CA VAL A 132 -0.99 8.56 5.91
C VAL A 132 -1.36 7.08 6.02
N ARG A 133 -2.65 6.80 6.21
CA ARG A 133 -3.28 5.49 5.97
C ARG A 133 -4.05 5.50 4.67
N VAL A 134 -3.85 4.49 3.84
CA VAL A 134 -4.59 4.28 2.59
C VAL A 134 -5.44 3.04 2.73
N GLY A 135 -6.77 3.19 2.70
CA GLY A 135 -7.72 2.10 2.88
C GLY A 135 -7.72 1.09 1.74
N ASP A 136 -8.29 -0.09 2.02
CA ASP A 136 -8.43 -1.17 1.02
C ASP A 136 -9.17 -0.69 -0.23
N GLY A 137 -8.70 -1.09 -1.39
CA GLY A 137 -9.32 -0.74 -2.67
C GLY A 137 -9.17 0.72 -3.09
N ALA A 138 -8.45 1.56 -2.35
CA ALA A 138 -8.29 2.97 -2.70
C ALA A 138 -7.51 3.15 -4.03
N VAL A 139 -7.79 4.26 -4.71
CA VAL A 139 -7.11 4.66 -5.95
C VAL A 139 -6.48 6.03 -5.76
N LEU A 140 -5.17 6.10 -5.96
CA LEU A 140 -4.40 7.33 -5.92
C LEU A 140 -4.04 7.68 -7.36
N ALA A 141 -4.63 8.73 -7.92
CA ALA A 141 -4.39 9.12 -9.31
C ALA A 141 -2.91 9.51 -9.54
N ALA A 142 -2.48 9.44 -10.80
CA ALA A 142 -1.12 9.81 -11.18
C ALA A 142 -0.79 11.26 -10.76
N GLY A 143 0.42 11.47 -10.28
CA GLY A 143 0.95 12.78 -9.85
C GLY A 143 0.29 13.39 -8.61
N CYS A 144 -0.62 12.69 -7.92
CA CYS A 144 -1.28 13.26 -6.74
C CYS A 144 -0.33 13.32 -5.52
N VAL A 145 -0.54 14.30 -4.63
CA VAL A 145 0.19 14.41 -3.35
C VAL A 145 -0.77 14.15 -2.20
N VAL A 146 -0.70 12.95 -1.63
CA VAL A 146 -1.57 12.49 -0.56
C VAL A 146 -1.02 12.94 0.79
N THR A 147 -1.70 13.89 1.42
CA THR A 147 -1.31 14.49 2.70
C THR A 147 -2.22 14.09 3.87
N LYS A 148 -3.30 13.33 3.60
CA LYS A 148 -4.30 12.90 4.59
C LYS A 148 -4.71 11.45 4.30
N ASP A 149 -5.30 10.79 5.30
CA ASP A 149 -5.81 9.43 5.17
C ASP A 149 -6.83 9.32 4.03
N VAL A 150 -6.73 8.22 3.27
CA VAL A 150 -7.61 7.90 2.14
C VAL A 150 -8.56 6.78 2.58
N PRO A 151 -9.89 7.01 2.59
CA PRO A 151 -10.85 5.98 2.94
C PRO A 151 -10.80 4.78 2.00
N PRO A 152 -11.23 3.58 2.44
CA PRO A 152 -11.37 2.43 1.57
C PRO A 152 -12.21 2.74 0.34
N TYR A 153 -11.78 2.22 -0.80
CA TYR A 153 -12.41 2.38 -2.12
C TYR A 153 -12.57 3.82 -2.61
N ALA A 154 -11.99 4.82 -1.94
CA ALA A 154 -11.99 6.19 -2.41
C ALA A 154 -11.00 6.36 -3.57
N ILE A 155 -11.35 7.25 -4.51
CA ILE A 155 -10.48 7.68 -5.60
C ILE A 155 -10.05 9.12 -5.29
N VAL A 156 -8.75 9.35 -5.16
CA VAL A 156 -8.18 10.67 -4.86
C VAL A 156 -7.29 11.18 -6.00
N ALA A 157 -7.28 12.49 -6.20
CA ALA A 157 -6.38 13.15 -7.16
C ALA A 157 -6.05 14.59 -6.74
N GLY A 158 -5.02 15.17 -7.35
CA GLY A 158 -4.62 16.57 -7.16
C GLY A 158 -3.47 16.79 -6.18
N VAL A 159 -3.05 18.05 -6.05
CA VAL A 159 -1.96 18.51 -5.18
C VAL A 159 -2.46 19.73 -4.38
N PRO A 160 -2.78 19.57 -3.08
CA PRO A 160 -2.90 18.31 -2.34
C PRO A 160 -4.10 17.47 -2.79
N ALA A 161 -4.00 16.15 -2.64
CA ALA A 161 -5.03 15.21 -3.10
C ALA A 161 -6.36 15.42 -2.37
N ARG A 162 -7.47 15.24 -3.11
CA ARG A 162 -8.86 15.28 -2.62
C ARG A 162 -9.62 14.09 -3.15
N ILE A 163 -10.62 13.64 -2.39
CA ILE A 163 -11.55 12.58 -2.83
C ILE A 163 -12.36 13.13 -4.00
N LEU A 164 -12.33 12.42 -5.13
CA LEU A 164 -13.14 12.70 -6.31
C LEU A 164 -14.49 11.97 -6.21
N ARG A 165 -14.43 10.67 -5.90
CA ARG A 165 -15.57 9.77 -5.76
C ARG A 165 -15.12 8.46 -5.09
N TYR A 166 -16.06 7.55 -4.85
CA TYR A 166 -15.78 6.17 -4.50
C TYR A 166 -15.83 5.27 -5.74
N ARG A 167 -15.16 4.12 -5.67
CA ARG A 167 -15.23 3.07 -6.72
C ARG A 167 -16.63 2.47 -6.81
N PHE A 168 -17.30 2.32 -5.67
CA PHE A 168 -18.58 1.63 -5.53
C PHE A 168 -19.49 2.33 -4.51
N GLU A 169 -20.77 1.97 -4.52
CA GLU A 169 -21.73 2.39 -3.52
C GLU A 169 -21.42 1.77 -2.13
N PRO A 170 -21.82 2.42 -1.02
CA PRO A 170 -21.53 1.96 0.34
C PRO A 170 -21.85 0.48 0.62
N ALA A 171 -23.02 0.01 0.17
CA ALA A 171 -23.43 -1.40 0.36
C ALA A 171 -22.47 -2.40 -0.30
N ILE A 172 -21.90 -2.04 -1.46
CA ILE A 172 -20.91 -2.87 -2.15
C ILE A 172 -19.57 -2.85 -1.43
N ILE A 173 -19.17 -1.69 -0.91
CA ILE A 173 -17.95 -1.56 -0.10
C ILE A 173 -18.04 -2.44 1.15
N GLU A 174 -19.19 -2.44 1.83
CA GLU A 174 -19.43 -3.29 3.00
C GLU A 174 -19.32 -4.78 2.66
N ARG A 175 -19.95 -5.23 1.57
CA ARG A 175 -19.82 -6.61 1.09
C ARG A 175 -18.39 -6.98 0.74
N LEU A 176 -17.64 -6.09 0.11
CA LEU A 176 -16.23 -6.32 -0.23
C LEU A 176 -15.36 -6.46 1.03
N HIS A 177 -15.57 -5.61 2.04
CA HIS A 177 -14.89 -5.73 3.34
C HIS A 177 -15.26 -7.01 4.07
N ALA A 178 -16.54 -7.42 4.06
CA ALA A 178 -16.95 -8.69 4.67
C ALA A 178 -16.38 -9.91 3.93
N ALA A 179 -16.25 -9.80 2.61
CA ALA A 179 -15.70 -10.86 1.78
C ALA A 179 -14.19 -11.05 2.03
N GLN A 180 -13.42 -9.96 2.22
CA GLN A 180 -11.96 -9.95 2.34
C GLN A 180 -11.27 -10.79 1.27
N TRP A 181 -11.67 -10.60 0.01
CA TRP A 181 -11.29 -11.48 -1.10
C TRP A 181 -9.78 -11.57 -1.32
N TRP A 182 -9.03 -10.52 -0.97
CA TRP A 182 -7.57 -10.45 -1.02
C TRP A 182 -6.86 -11.46 -0.10
N ARG A 183 -7.61 -12.21 0.72
CA ARG A 183 -7.07 -13.31 1.54
C ARG A 183 -6.91 -14.61 0.77
N TYR A 184 -7.45 -14.71 -0.44
CA TYR A 184 -7.50 -15.94 -1.23
C TYR A 184 -6.59 -15.87 -2.45
N THR A 185 -6.09 -17.03 -2.92
CA THR A 185 -5.16 -17.11 -4.05
C THR A 185 -5.83 -16.66 -5.35
N ALA A 186 -5.05 -16.04 -6.24
CA ALA A 186 -5.55 -15.62 -7.56
C ALA A 186 -6.13 -16.78 -8.37
N SER A 187 -5.60 -18.00 -8.19
CA SER A 187 -6.12 -19.21 -8.84
C SER A 187 -7.53 -19.56 -8.38
N SER A 188 -7.86 -19.40 -7.09
CA SER A 188 -9.21 -19.68 -6.59
C SER A 188 -10.23 -18.58 -6.93
N LEU A 189 -9.74 -17.36 -7.20
CA LEU A 189 -10.53 -16.23 -7.70
C LEU A 189 -10.74 -16.27 -9.22
N ALA A 190 -10.03 -17.14 -9.94
CA ALA A 190 -10.13 -17.23 -11.39
C ALA A 190 -11.58 -17.55 -11.83
N GLY A 191 -11.98 -16.96 -12.96
CA GLY A 191 -13.32 -17.13 -13.54
C GLY A 191 -14.43 -16.34 -12.85
N LEU A 192 -14.15 -15.56 -11.80
CA LEU A 192 -15.13 -14.59 -11.29
C LEU A 192 -15.49 -13.55 -12.38
N PRO A 193 -16.75 -13.11 -12.48
CA PRO A 193 -17.17 -12.12 -13.47
C PRO A 193 -16.75 -10.69 -13.06
N PHE A 194 -15.45 -10.41 -13.00
CA PHE A 194 -14.89 -9.13 -12.48
C PHE A 194 -15.45 -7.84 -13.09
N LYS A 195 -16.05 -7.90 -14.29
CA LYS A 195 -16.71 -6.74 -14.94
C LYS A 195 -18.06 -6.38 -14.31
N ASP A 196 -18.66 -7.29 -13.55
CA ASP A 196 -19.94 -7.14 -12.89
C ASP A 196 -19.74 -7.39 -11.39
N ILE A 197 -19.67 -6.31 -10.61
CA ILE A 197 -19.31 -6.38 -9.19
C ILE A 197 -20.35 -7.15 -8.35
N GLU A 198 -21.63 -7.04 -8.71
CA GLU A 198 -22.72 -7.72 -8.00
C GLU A 198 -22.68 -9.22 -8.22
N ARG A 199 -22.50 -9.64 -9.48
CA ARG A 199 -22.34 -11.06 -9.81
C ARG A 199 -21.03 -11.61 -9.26
N ALA A 200 -19.95 -10.83 -9.27
CA ALA A 200 -18.66 -11.23 -8.74
C ALA A 200 -18.72 -11.48 -7.23
N LEU A 201 -19.36 -10.58 -6.47
CA LEU A 201 -19.56 -10.74 -5.04
C LEU A 201 -20.47 -11.92 -4.71
N THR A 202 -21.58 -12.06 -5.42
CA THR A 202 -22.52 -13.18 -5.21
C THR A 202 -21.82 -14.53 -5.42
N GLU A 203 -21.06 -14.68 -6.50
CA GLU A 203 -20.30 -15.91 -6.77
C GLU A 203 -19.16 -16.11 -5.76
N LEU A 204 -18.43 -15.04 -5.39
CA LEU A 204 -17.38 -15.11 -4.38
C LEU A 204 -17.92 -15.56 -3.02
N GLU A 205 -19.04 -15.00 -2.57
CA GLU A 205 -19.72 -15.37 -1.34
C GLU A 205 -20.21 -16.82 -1.38
N ALA A 206 -20.71 -17.28 -2.53
CA ALA A 206 -21.07 -18.68 -2.75
C ALA A 206 -19.85 -19.61 -2.65
N ARG A 207 -18.72 -19.26 -3.30
CA ARG A 207 -17.46 -20.00 -3.18
C ARG A 207 -16.93 -20.03 -1.76
N LYS A 208 -17.07 -18.94 -1.01
CA LYS A 208 -16.67 -18.84 0.40
C LYS A 208 -17.50 -19.79 1.28
N ARG A 209 -18.82 -19.85 1.07
CA ARG A 209 -19.72 -20.77 1.79
C ARG A 209 -19.48 -22.24 1.45
N SER A 210 -19.08 -22.53 0.21
CA SER A 210 -18.82 -23.89 -0.26
C SER A 210 -17.35 -24.32 -0.14
N ASP A 211 -16.53 -23.59 0.61
CA ASP A 211 -15.08 -23.82 0.78
C ASP A 211 -14.27 -23.99 -0.53
N ARG A 212 -14.69 -23.30 -1.59
CA ARG A 212 -14.01 -23.30 -2.91
C ARG A 212 -12.93 -22.23 -3.04
N LEU A 213 -12.72 -21.41 -2.00
CA LEU A 213 -11.68 -20.37 -1.98
C LEU A 213 -10.46 -20.84 -1.20
N ARG A 214 -9.28 -20.80 -1.83
CA ARG A 214 -8.03 -21.22 -1.20
C ARG A 214 -7.37 -20.01 -0.55
N ARG A 215 -7.13 -20.04 0.76
CA ARG A 215 -6.38 -18.97 1.43
C ARG A 215 -4.96 -18.90 0.91
N ILE A 216 -4.39 -17.70 0.91
CA ILE A 216 -2.99 -17.48 0.61
C ILE A 216 -2.17 -18.06 1.77
N ASP A 217 -1.48 -19.15 1.47
CA ASP A 217 -0.40 -19.71 2.27
C ASP A 217 0.84 -19.71 1.38
N ALA A 218 1.63 -18.64 1.48
CA ALA A 218 2.73 -18.40 0.56
C ALA A 218 4.06 -18.19 1.27
N ASP A 219 5.14 -18.47 0.56
CA ASP A 219 6.50 -18.23 1.03
C ASP A 219 6.65 -16.78 1.49
N LEU A 220 7.15 -16.62 2.70
CA LEU A 220 7.48 -15.33 3.26
C LEU A 220 8.99 -15.14 3.13
N TYR A 221 9.40 -14.14 2.36
CA TYR A 221 10.80 -13.80 2.17
C TYR A 221 11.20 -12.72 3.15
N HIS A 222 12.28 -12.95 3.90
CA HIS A 222 13.01 -11.91 4.59
C HIS A 222 14.05 -11.31 3.65
N VAL A 223 13.87 -10.03 3.31
CA VAL A 223 14.69 -9.29 2.36
C VAL A 223 15.42 -8.18 3.10
N THR A 224 16.74 -8.24 3.04
CA THR A 224 17.66 -7.24 3.57
C THR A 224 18.55 -6.73 2.44
N ARG A 225 19.40 -5.73 2.71
CA ARG A 225 20.43 -5.30 1.74
C ARG A 225 21.33 -6.46 1.26
N ARG A 226 21.63 -7.43 2.13
CA ARG A 226 22.66 -8.45 1.88
C ARG A 226 22.09 -9.80 1.46
N SER A 227 20.79 -10.02 1.65
CA SER A 227 20.19 -11.34 1.43
C SER A 227 18.71 -11.23 1.14
N SER A 228 18.21 -12.25 0.44
CA SER A 228 16.79 -12.59 0.38
C SER A 228 16.67 -14.08 0.70
N ALA A 229 16.05 -14.41 1.83
CA ALA A 229 15.89 -15.79 2.28
C ALA A 229 14.42 -16.06 2.61
N ILE A 230 13.98 -17.30 2.41
CA ILE A 230 12.65 -17.72 2.87
C ILE A 230 12.71 -17.89 4.39
N VAL A 231 11.70 -17.38 5.09
CA VAL A 231 11.49 -17.65 6.51
C VAL A 231 10.93 -19.07 6.64
N THR A 232 11.80 -20.00 7.02
CA THR A 232 11.47 -21.44 7.08
C THR A 232 10.86 -21.86 8.40
N ASP A 233 11.16 -21.15 9.51
CA ASP A 233 10.60 -21.46 10.82
C ASP A 233 9.09 -21.12 10.86
N PRO A 234 8.19 -22.10 11.07
CA PRO A 234 6.75 -21.86 11.01
C PRO A 234 6.24 -20.93 12.11
N SER A 235 6.85 -20.95 13.30
CA SER A 235 6.44 -20.14 14.45
C SER A 235 6.78 -18.67 14.24
N GLU A 236 8.01 -18.40 13.77
CA GLU A 236 8.46 -17.08 13.36
C GLU A 236 7.63 -16.55 12.19
N ARG A 237 7.43 -17.35 11.15
CA ARG A 237 6.55 -16.98 10.03
C ARG A 237 5.16 -16.59 10.52
N ARG A 238 4.58 -17.38 11.42
CA ARG A 238 3.26 -17.10 11.98
C ARG A 238 3.25 -15.80 12.78
N ARG A 239 4.21 -15.61 13.68
CA ARG A 239 4.39 -14.37 14.47
C ARG A 239 4.45 -13.15 13.56
N ILE A 240 5.24 -13.23 12.49
CA ILE A 240 5.43 -12.16 11.52
C ILE A 240 4.14 -11.86 10.76
N LEU A 241 3.42 -12.89 10.31
CA LEU A 241 2.15 -12.72 9.59
C LEU A 241 1.03 -12.19 10.50
N ASP A 242 1.00 -12.59 11.76
CA ASP A 242 0.05 -12.08 12.75
C ASP A 242 0.35 -10.60 13.06
N GLU A 243 1.63 -10.23 13.17
CA GLU A 243 2.06 -8.84 13.26
C GLU A 243 1.61 -8.04 12.02
N PHE A 244 1.84 -8.56 10.81
CA PHE A 244 1.37 -7.94 9.56
C PHE A 244 -0.15 -7.76 9.53
N ALA A 245 -0.92 -8.80 9.88
CA ALA A 245 -2.38 -8.77 9.90
C ALA A 245 -2.90 -7.67 10.85
N ALA A 246 -2.33 -7.55 12.05
CA ALA A 246 -2.67 -6.49 13.00
C ALA A 246 -2.42 -5.08 12.46
N HIS A 247 -1.52 -4.94 11.47
CA HIS A 247 -1.17 -3.65 10.86
C HIS A 247 -1.97 -3.31 9.61
N CYS A 248 -2.38 -4.32 8.84
CA CYS A 248 -3.23 -4.15 7.66
C CYS A 248 -4.72 -4.08 8.00
N ASP A 249 -5.13 -4.48 9.21
CA ASP A 249 -6.51 -4.34 9.65
C ASP A 249 -6.83 -2.89 10.04
N LEU A 250 -7.01 -2.06 9.00
CA LEU A 250 -7.40 -0.66 9.12
C LEU A 250 -8.82 -0.50 9.67
N THR A 251 -9.60 -1.58 9.75
CA THR A 251 -10.97 -1.59 10.27
C THR A 251 -11.04 -1.45 11.79
N ALA A 252 -9.97 -1.84 12.50
CA ALA A 252 -9.88 -1.72 13.96
C ALA A 252 -9.67 -0.27 14.44
N SER A 253 -9.22 0.65 13.57
CA SER A 253 -9.07 2.07 13.93
C SER A 253 -10.30 2.88 13.52
N GLY A 254 -11.38 2.73 14.28
CA GLY A 254 -12.52 3.64 14.25
C GLY A 254 -13.36 3.51 13.00
N ASN A 255 -14.44 2.75 13.14
CA ASN A 255 -15.61 2.77 12.28
C ASN A 255 -16.20 4.20 12.25
N ARG A 256 -15.55 5.14 11.54
CA ARG A 256 -16.20 6.40 11.18
C ARG A 256 -17.12 6.05 10.01
N PRO A 257 -18.43 6.21 10.16
CA PRO A 257 -19.34 6.03 9.04
C PRO A 257 -18.86 6.88 7.86
N LEU A 258 -18.98 6.33 6.65
CA LEU A 258 -18.75 7.08 5.42
C LEU A 258 -19.44 8.45 5.55
N PRO A 259 -18.74 9.58 5.34
CA PRO A 259 -19.36 10.89 5.50
C PRO A 259 -20.59 10.98 4.60
N GLN A 260 -21.77 11.23 5.18
CA GLN A 260 -23.04 11.37 4.44
C GLN A 260 -22.97 12.38 3.29
N GLN A 261 -21.99 13.30 3.31
CA GLN A 261 -21.73 14.27 2.25
C GLN A 261 -21.31 13.65 0.90
N ALA A 262 -20.89 12.38 0.85
CA ALA A 262 -20.56 11.69 -0.41
C ALA A 262 -21.80 11.20 -1.19
N LEU A 263 -22.98 11.11 -0.56
CA LEU A 263 -24.21 10.62 -1.20
C LEU A 263 -24.85 11.64 -2.16
N HIS A 264 -24.42 12.90 -2.15
CA HIS A 264 -25.02 13.96 -2.97
C HIS A 264 -24.21 14.32 -4.24
N ALA A 265 -22.96 13.87 -4.36
CA ALA A 265 -22.10 14.25 -5.49
C ALA A 265 -22.42 13.46 -6.78
N THR A 266 -22.93 12.24 -6.67
CA THR A 266 -23.30 11.39 -7.83
C THR A 266 -24.54 11.87 -8.57
N ARG A 267 -25.40 12.72 -7.97
CA ARG A 267 -26.62 13.25 -8.63
C ARG A 267 -26.43 14.57 -9.38
N ARG A 268 -25.33 15.32 -9.18
CA ARG A 268 -25.17 16.67 -9.78
C ARG A 268 -24.34 16.73 -11.07
N LEU A 269 -23.60 15.67 -11.44
CA LEU A 269 -22.77 15.69 -12.66
C LEU A 269 -23.51 15.25 -13.94
N GLY A 270 -24.72 14.70 -13.83
CA GLY A 270 -25.57 14.38 -14.99
C GLY A 270 -26.20 15.59 -15.71
N ARG A 271 -25.96 16.83 -15.25
CA ARG A 271 -26.52 18.06 -15.84
C ARG A 271 -25.48 19.04 -16.44
N ILE A 272 -24.18 18.75 -16.35
CA ILE A 272 -23.11 19.71 -16.78
C ILE A 272 -22.32 19.21 -18.01
N VAL A 273 -22.74 18.12 -18.66
CA VAL A 273 -22.10 17.65 -19.92
C VAL A 273 -22.79 18.20 -21.19
N GLY A 274 -23.82 19.04 -21.04
CA GLY A 274 -24.60 19.59 -22.17
C GLY A 274 -24.21 20.98 -22.68
N LYS A 275 -23.21 21.65 -22.10
CA LYS A 275 -22.79 23.00 -22.53
C LYS A 275 -21.31 23.19 -22.24
N LEU A 276 -20.44 22.75 -23.15
CA LEU A 276 -19.06 23.24 -23.35
C LEU A 276 -18.40 22.45 -24.49
N LEU A 277 -18.84 22.71 -25.72
CA LEU A 277 -18.04 22.60 -26.93
C LEU A 277 -18.44 23.79 -27.82
N PRO A 278 -17.52 24.71 -28.17
CA PRO A 278 -17.60 25.37 -29.47
C PRO A 278 -17.30 24.37 -30.60
#